data_AF-A0A8D2FES9-F1
#
_entry.id   AF-A0A8D2FES9-F1
#
_cell.length_a   1.000
_cell.length_b   1.000
_cell.length_c   1.000
_cell.angle_alpha   90.00
_cell.angle_beta   90.00
_cell.angle_gamma   90.00
#
_symmetry.space_group_name_H-M   'P 1'
#
loop_
_entity.id
_entity.type
_entity.pdbx_description
1 polymer ?
#
loop_
_entity_poly.entity_id
_entity_poly.type
_entity_poly.pdbx_seq_one_letter_code
_entity_poly.pdbx_strand_id
1 'polypeptide(L)'
;MEEPQSKEPASEAVTPVLLESPRPEGREEQPRPSPEETQQYRFDGQETKGSKFITSSVSDFSDPVYKEIAITNGCINRMSKEELRAKLSEFKLETRGVKDVLKKRLKNYYKKQKLMLKESNCADSYYDYICIIDFEATCEEGNPPEFVHEIIEFPVVLLNTHTLEIDQVDRADTFPQVLKKVIDWMKLKELGTKYKYSILTDGSWDMSKFLNIQCQLSRLKYPPFAKKWINIRKSYGNFYKVPRSQTKLTIMLEKLGMDYDGRPHCGLDDSKNIARIAVRMLQDGCELRINEKIHAGQLMSVSSSLPIEGTPPPQMPHFRK
;
A
#
# COMPACT_ATOMS: atom_id res chain seq x y z
N MET A 1 -65.20 -8.56 31.00
CA MET A 1 -64.40 -8.04 29.86
C MET A 1 -62.91 -8.35 30.11
N GLU A 2 -62.40 -9.59 30.06
CA GLU A 2 -62.82 -10.79 29.32
C GLU A 2 -62.85 -10.58 27.81
N GLU A 3 -61.82 -11.12 27.14
CA GLU A 3 -61.88 -12.28 26.21
C GLU A 3 -62.83 -12.18 24.97
N PRO A 4 -62.48 -12.79 23.81
CA PRO A 4 -61.85 -14.10 23.75
C PRO A 4 -60.59 -14.30 22.89
N GLN A 5 -59.84 -15.33 23.29
CA GLN A 5 -58.89 -16.08 22.46
C GLN A 5 -59.59 -16.78 21.27
N SER A 6 -58.83 -17.12 20.24
CA SER A 6 -59.21 -18.11 19.22
C SER A 6 -58.13 -19.19 19.10
N LYS A 7 -58.51 -20.46 19.33
CA LYS A 7 -57.62 -21.63 19.24
C LYS A 7 -57.72 -22.31 17.87
N GLU A 8 -56.58 -22.86 17.42
CA GLU A 8 -56.34 -24.21 16.87
C GLU A 8 -57.46 -25.00 16.14
N PRO A 9 -57.10 -25.80 15.12
CA PRO A 9 -56.56 -27.14 15.43
C PRO A 9 -55.37 -27.60 14.57
N ALA A 10 -54.80 -28.75 14.95
CA ALA A 10 -53.74 -29.46 14.21
C ALA A 10 -54.18 -30.87 13.80
N SER A 11 -53.67 -31.36 12.65
CA SER A 11 -53.74 -32.74 12.14
C SER A 11 -52.85 -32.85 10.90
N GLU A 12 -52.26 -33.97 10.48
CA GLU A 12 -51.86 -35.23 11.15
C GLU A 12 -50.73 -35.86 10.28
N ALA A 13 -50.10 -36.96 10.71
CA ALA A 13 -48.89 -37.49 10.05
C ALA A 13 -49.12 -38.75 9.19
N VAL A 14 -48.44 -38.86 8.03
CA VAL A 14 -48.31 -40.13 7.26
C VAL A 14 -46.91 -40.29 6.62
N THR A 15 -46.24 -41.39 6.98
CA THR A 15 -45.13 -42.13 6.31
C THR A 15 -45.41 -43.64 6.58
N PRO A 16 -44.68 -44.72 6.10
CA PRO A 16 -43.36 -44.87 5.43
C PRO A 16 -43.51 -45.06 3.88
N VAL A 17 -42.79 -45.82 3.02
CA VAL A 17 -41.79 -46.94 3.02
C VAL A 17 -40.85 -46.73 1.78
N LEU A 18 -39.52 -46.94 1.72
CA LEU A 18 -38.47 -47.67 2.48
C LEU A 18 -38.11 -49.09 1.95
N LEU A 19 -37.19 -49.17 0.96
CA LEU A 19 -36.39 -50.35 0.55
C LEU A 19 -35.21 -49.87 -0.33
N GLU A 20 -33.98 -50.41 -0.35
CA GLU A 20 -33.05 -51.00 0.62
C GLU A 20 -31.71 -51.21 -0.16
N SER A 21 -30.61 -51.62 0.50
CA SER A 21 -29.28 -51.83 -0.14
C SER A 21 -28.92 -53.32 -0.27
N PRO A 22 -27.75 -53.69 -0.83
CA PRO A 22 -26.61 -53.94 0.08
C PRO A 22 -25.21 -53.58 -0.48
N ARG A 23 -24.19 -53.69 0.40
CA ARG A 23 -22.74 -53.77 0.07
C ARG A 23 -22.28 -55.26 0.06
N PRO A 24 -21.02 -55.60 -0.29
CA PRO A 24 -19.94 -55.54 0.72
C PRO A 24 -18.52 -55.16 0.20
N GLU A 25 -17.63 -54.96 1.18
CA GLU A 25 -16.17 -55.29 1.34
C GLU A 25 -15.31 -55.76 0.14
N GLY A 26 -13.95 -55.65 0.12
CA GLY A 26 -12.98 -55.33 1.20
C GLY A 26 -11.61 -54.79 0.68
N ARG A 27 -10.50 -55.02 1.40
CA ARG A 27 -9.14 -54.45 1.13
C ARG A 27 -8.17 -55.45 0.49
N GLU A 28 -7.19 -54.95 -0.28
CA GLU A 28 -5.79 -55.46 -0.30
C GLU A 28 -4.81 -54.44 -0.94
N GLU A 29 -3.49 -54.66 -0.85
CA GLU A 29 -2.42 -53.70 -1.24
C GLU A 29 -1.45 -54.20 -2.32
N GLN A 30 -1.03 -53.28 -3.21
CA GLN A 30 0.26 -53.18 -3.95
C GLN A 30 0.81 -54.39 -4.76
N PRO A 31 1.40 -54.14 -5.94
CA PRO A 31 2.86 -53.88 -5.96
C PRO A 31 3.31 -52.75 -6.93
N ARG A 32 4.57 -52.31 -6.78
CA ARG A 32 5.28 -51.48 -7.76
C ARG A 32 5.71 -52.33 -8.98
N PRO A 33 6.04 -51.66 -10.09
CA PRO A 33 7.35 -51.90 -10.71
C PRO A 33 8.18 -50.61 -10.90
N SER A 34 9.42 -50.81 -11.32
CA SER A 34 10.45 -49.81 -11.69
C SER A 34 11.45 -50.49 -12.65
N PRO A 35 12.47 -49.79 -13.16
CA PRO A 35 12.39 -48.72 -14.15
C PRO A 35 13.12 -49.11 -15.45
N GLU A 36 12.66 -48.63 -16.62
CA GLU A 36 13.37 -48.82 -17.89
C GLU A 36 13.47 -47.52 -18.70
N GLU A 37 14.35 -47.52 -19.71
CA GLU A 37 15.04 -46.33 -20.20
C GLU A 37 14.69 -45.91 -21.65
N THR A 38 15.23 -44.74 -22.02
CA THR A 38 15.67 -44.35 -23.38
C THR A 38 14.69 -43.83 -24.46
N GLN A 39 15.27 -42.92 -25.25
CA GLN A 39 15.03 -42.66 -26.68
C GLN A 39 13.76 -41.89 -27.13
N GLN A 40 13.78 -40.59 -26.83
CA GLN A 40 14.09 -39.55 -27.84
C GLN A 40 13.42 -39.65 -29.22
N TYR A 41 12.44 -38.76 -29.46
CA TYR A 41 12.20 -38.17 -30.79
C TYR A 41 12.34 -36.65 -30.73
N ARG A 42 13.01 -36.06 -31.73
CA ARG A 42 13.03 -34.61 -31.95
C ARG A 42 11.86 -34.22 -32.85
N PHE A 43 11.35 -33.00 -32.66
CA PHE A 43 10.89 -32.16 -33.75
C PHE A 43 11.27 -30.70 -33.44
N ASP A 44 11.65 -29.93 -34.45
CA ASP A 44 12.43 -28.69 -34.28
C ASP A 44 11.60 -27.39 -34.33
N GLY A 45 12.05 -26.37 -33.58
CA GLY A 45 11.76 -24.93 -33.77
C GLY A 45 10.31 -24.46 -33.53
N GLN A 46 10.00 -23.16 -33.42
CA GLN A 46 10.77 -21.91 -33.18
C GLN A 46 9.73 -20.85 -32.72
N GLU A 47 10.01 -19.77 -31.97
CA GLU A 47 11.25 -19.25 -31.39
C GLU A 47 10.91 -18.37 -30.16
N THR A 48 11.57 -18.56 -29.01
CA THR A 48 11.52 -17.57 -27.91
C THR A 48 12.64 -16.55 -28.07
N LYS A 49 12.33 -15.39 -28.67
CA LYS A 49 13.29 -14.31 -28.91
C LYS A 49 14.00 -13.86 -27.62
N GLY A 50 15.29 -14.18 -27.54
CA GLY A 50 16.17 -13.74 -26.46
C GLY A 50 16.43 -12.23 -26.54
N SER A 51 15.59 -11.43 -25.87
CA SER A 51 16.01 -10.10 -25.45
C SER A 51 17.17 -10.23 -24.47
N LYS A 52 18.18 -9.36 -24.57
CA LYS A 52 19.46 -9.49 -23.86
C LYS A 52 19.29 -9.24 -22.36
N PHE A 53 19.00 -10.29 -21.60
CA PHE A 53 19.10 -10.28 -20.14
C PHE A 53 20.56 -10.23 -19.71
N ILE A 54 21.12 -9.01 -19.69
CA ILE A 54 22.29 -8.71 -18.87
C ILE A 54 21.88 -8.89 -17.42
N THR A 55 22.47 -9.87 -16.73
CA THR A 55 22.22 -10.13 -15.32
C THR A 55 22.90 -9.08 -14.45
N SER A 56 22.32 -7.87 -14.38
CA SER A 56 22.76 -6.77 -13.52
C SER A 56 22.36 -7.02 -12.05
N SER A 57 22.77 -8.17 -11.51
CA SER A 57 22.48 -8.65 -10.15
C SER A 57 23.69 -8.51 -9.21
N VAL A 58 24.52 -7.49 -9.44
CA VAL A 58 25.48 -6.95 -8.49
C VAL A 58 25.25 -5.43 -8.43
N SER A 59 25.25 -4.86 -7.23
CA SER A 59 25.11 -3.40 -7.08
C SER A 59 26.50 -2.76 -7.08
N ASP A 60 26.85 -2.11 -8.19
CA ASP A 60 28.16 -1.48 -8.40
C ASP A 60 28.35 -0.18 -7.58
N PHE A 61 28.42 -0.35 -6.27
CA PHE A 61 29.01 0.62 -5.34
C PHE A 61 30.55 0.70 -5.46
N SER A 62 31.11 -0.01 -6.43
CA SER A 62 32.50 0.02 -6.90
C SER A 62 32.91 1.38 -7.49
N ASP A 63 31.95 2.14 -8.04
CA ASP A 63 32.17 3.42 -8.72
C ASP A 63 32.80 4.48 -7.79
N PRO A 64 33.86 5.21 -8.22
CA PRO A 64 34.48 6.25 -7.43
C PRO A 64 33.51 7.35 -6.95
N VAL A 65 32.41 7.62 -7.67
CA VAL A 65 31.40 8.61 -7.26
C VAL A 65 30.79 8.26 -5.89
N TYR A 66 30.65 6.98 -5.55
CA TYR A 66 30.13 6.56 -4.24
C TYR A 66 31.12 6.82 -3.10
N LYS A 67 32.44 6.77 -3.36
CA LYS A 67 33.47 7.17 -2.39
C LYS A 67 33.38 8.66 -2.10
N GLU A 68 33.21 9.49 -3.13
CA GLU A 68 33.00 10.93 -2.94
C GLU A 68 31.70 11.24 -2.19
N ILE A 69 30.59 10.57 -2.56
CA ILE A 69 29.30 10.72 -1.88
C ILE A 69 29.44 10.32 -0.40
N ALA A 70 30.20 9.27 -0.07
CA ALA A 70 30.49 8.88 1.31
C ALA A 70 31.28 9.95 2.09
N ILE A 71 32.30 10.55 1.47
CA ILE A 71 33.06 11.67 2.06
C ILE A 71 32.15 12.89 2.30
N THR A 72 31.35 13.27 1.30
CA THR A 72 30.38 14.38 1.41
C THR A 72 29.34 14.11 2.51
N ASN A 73 28.80 12.88 2.59
CA ASN A 73 27.92 12.45 3.67
C ASN A 73 28.57 12.55 5.06
N GLY A 74 29.88 12.25 5.15
CA GLY A 74 30.69 12.38 6.35
C GLY A 74 30.85 13.83 6.82
N CYS A 75 31.04 14.77 5.88
CA CYS A 75 31.03 16.21 6.19
C CYS A 75 29.64 16.66 6.69
N ILE A 76 28.57 16.33 5.97
CA ILE A 76 27.19 16.70 6.34
C ILE A 76 26.76 16.10 7.70
N ASN A 77 27.34 14.97 8.11
CA ASN A 77 27.11 14.43 9.45
C ASN A 77 27.64 15.32 10.58
N ARG A 78 28.75 16.03 10.36
CA ARG A 78 29.44 16.87 11.37
C ARG A 78 28.83 18.26 11.53
N MET A 79 28.16 18.78 10.50
CA MET A 79 27.65 20.16 10.47
C MET A 79 26.67 20.50 11.62
N SER A 80 26.65 21.77 12.03
CA SER A 80 25.64 22.37 12.93
C SER A 80 24.26 22.44 12.25
N LYS A 81 23.20 22.82 12.98
CA LYS A 81 21.86 22.99 12.35
C LYS A 81 21.82 24.27 11.50
N GLU A 82 22.67 25.22 11.84
CA GLU A 82 22.81 26.57 11.32
C GLU A 82 23.57 26.53 9.99
N GLU A 83 24.69 25.80 9.94
CA GLU A 83 25.44 25.51 8.71
C GLU A 83 24.61 24.73 7.70
N LEU A 84 23.81 23.75 8.16
CA LEU A 84 22.90 22.98 7.30
C LEU A 84 21.83 23.91 6.69
N ARG A 85 21.26 24.83 7.48
CA ARG A 85 20.31 25.83 6.98
C ARG A 85 20.96 26.79 5.98
N ALA A 86 22.18 27.26 6.27
CA ALA A 86 22.92 28.14 5.35
C ALA A 86 23.16 27.45 4.00
N LYS A 87 23.65 26.20 3.98
CA LYS A 87 23.86 25.45 2.73
C LYS A 87 22.56 25.05 2.01
N LEU A 88 21.48 24.78 2.73
CA LEU A 88 20.17 24.57 2.09
C LEU A 88 19.65 25.86 1.45
N SER A 89 19.81 27.00 2.13
CA SER A 89 19.42 28.32 1.60
C SER A 89 20.25 28.73 0.37
N GLU A 90 21.56 28.45 0.36
CA GLU A 90 22.46 28.67 -0.77
C GLU A 90 21.97 27.95 -2.05
N PHE A 91 21.43 26.74 -1.91
CA PHE A 91 20.85 25.96 -3.00
C PHE A 91 19.34 26.20 -3.22
N LYS A 92 18.75 27.22 -2.58
CA LYS A 92 17.31 27.55 -2.63
C LYS A 92 16.39 26.38 -2.21
N LEU A 93 16.88 25.53 -1.32
CA LEU A 93 16.16 24.39 -0.75
C LEU A 93 15.47 24.77 0.56
N GLU A 94 14.44 24.01 0.93
CA GLU A 94 13.71 24.16 2.19
C GLU A 94 14.64 24.09 3.42
N THR A 95 14.56 25.08 4.30
CA THR A 95 15.38 25.21 5.52
C THR A 95 14.61 24.89 6.81
N ARG A 96 13.30 24.60 6.69
CA ARG A 96 12.44 24.12 7.79
C ARG A 96 12.68 22.63 8.12
N GLY A 97 12.36 22.29 9.36
CA GLY A 97 12.48 20.96 9.95
C GLY A 97 13.61 20.78 10.98
N VAL A 98 13.70 19.59 11.54
CA VAL A 98 14.73 19.19 12.52
C VAL A 98 16.07 18.83 11.88
N LYS A 99 17.15 18.77 12.67
CA LYS A 99 18.53 18.62 12.16
C LYS A 99 18.71 17.44 11.21
N ASP A 100 18.06 16.30 11.48
CA ASP A 100 18.20 15.09 10.65
C ASP A 100 17.41 15.15 9.34
N VAL A 101 16.29 15.88 9.30
CA VAL A 101 15.57 16.23 8.06
C VAL A 101 16.48 17.09 7.17
N LEU A 102 17.10 18.13 7.73
CA LEU A 102 18.03 19.01 7.01
C LEU A 102 19.26 18.24 6.50
N LYS A 103 19.87 17.38 7.33
CA LYS A 103 20.94 16.46 6.91
C LYS A 103 20.48 15.57 5.76
N LYS A 104 19.29 14.98 5.84
CA LYS A 104 18.79 14.03 4.85
C LYS A 104 18.53 14.70 3.50
N ARG A 105 17.90 15.87 3.50
CA ARG A 105 17.68 16.75 2.34
C ARG A 105 19.00 17.11 1.65
N LEU A 106 19.97 17.64 2.40
CA LEU A 106 21.26 18.08 1.83
C LEU A 106 22.08 16.92 1.25
N LYS A 107 22.12 15.75 1.93
CA LYS A 107 22.78 14.54 1.41
C LYS A 107 22.15 14.06 0.10
N ASN A 108 20.82 14.02 0.05
CA ASN A 108 20.10 13.58 -1.14
C ASN A 108 20.26 14.57 -2.31
N TYR A 109 20.29 15.88 -2.05
CA TYR A 109 20.64 16.89 -3.06
C TYR A 109 22.03 16.64 -3.67
N TYR A 110 23.08 16.52 -2.85
CA TYR A 110 24.43 16.22 -3.35
C TYR A 110 24.52 14.87 -4.06
N LYS A 111 23.80 13.83 -3.60
CA LYS A 111 23.70 12.56 -4.32
C LYS A 111 23.08 12.75 -5.71
N LYS A 112 21.95 13.47 -5.81
CA LYS A 112 21.27 13.73 -7.08
C LYS A 112 22.16 14.50 -8.05
N GLN A 113 22.82 15.57 -7.58
CA GLN A 113 23.77 16.34 -8.39
C GLN A 113 24.91 15.45 -8.95
N LYS A 114 25.55 14.63 -8.11
CA LYS A 114 26.68 13.79 -8.54
C LYS A 114 26.30 12.63 -9.48
N LEU A 115 25.06 12.12 -9.42
CA LEU A 115 24.61 11.04 -10.30
C LEU A 115 23.98 11.57 -11.61
N MET A 116 23.24 12.68 -11.58
CA MET A 116 22.64 13.26 -12.80
C MET A 116 23.68 13.92 -13.74
N LEU A 117 24.90 14.18 -13.25
CA LEU A 117 26.05 14.50 -14.10
C LEU A 117 26.60 13.29 -14.90
N LYS A 118 26.05 12.08 -14.69
CA LYS A 118 26.53 10.83 -15.30
C LYS A 118 25.43 10.03 -16.01
N GLU A 119 24.21 10.01 -15.48
CA GLU A 119 23.08 9.23 -16.04
C GLU A 119 22.13 10.10 -16.87
N SER A 120 22.18 9.94 -18.19
CA SER A 120 21.20 10.51 -19.14
C SER A 120 20.51 9.37 -19.92
N ASN A 121 19.32 8.98 -19.43
CA ASN A 121 18.33 8.01 -19.94
C ASN A 121 18.22 6.67 -19.19
N CYS A 122 17.47 6.66 -18.07
CA CYS A 122 16.63 5.54 -17.66
C CYS A 122 15.58 5.99 -16.62
N ALA A 123 14.52 6.65 -17.07
CA ALA A 123 13.47 7.18 -16.19
C ALA A 123 12.08 6.99 -16.81
N ASP A 124 11.46 5.83 -16.53
CA ASP A 124 10.01 5.68 -16.39
C ASP A 124 9.68 4.29 -15.82
N SER A 125 9.82 4.16 -14.49
CA SER A 125 9.33 2.99 -13.75
C SER A 125 8.79 3.33 -12.35
N TYR A 126 8.73 4.62 -12.00
CA TYR A 126 8.07 5.06 -10.77
C TYR A 126 6.54 5.09 -10.94
N TYR A 127 5.80 5.39 -9.87
CA TYR A 127 4.35 5.64 -9.98
C TYR A 127 4.13 7.03 -10.58
N ASP A 128 3.18 7.18 -11.50
CA ASP A 128 2.66 8.48 -11.96
C ASP A 128 1.75 9.13 -10.90
N TYR A 129 1.05 8.29 -10.13
CA TYR A 129 0.12 8.72 -9.11
C TYR A 129 0.25 7.93 -7.81
N ILE A 130 0.03 8.62 -6.69
CA ILE A 130 -0.16 8.02 -5.37
C ILE A 130 -1.58 8.34 -4.91
N CYS A 131 -2.33 7.30 -4.55
CA CYS A 131 -3.69 7.37 -4.03
C CYS A 131 -3.65 7.30 -2.50
N ILE A 132 -3.71 8.45 -1.83
CA ILE A 132 -3.79 8.56 -0.38
C ILE A 132 -5.24 8.27 0.06
N ILE A 133 -5.36 7.43 1.08
CA ILE A 133 -6.61 7.07 1.77
C ILE A 133 -6.31 7.02 3.27
N ASP A 134 -7.17 7.62 4.09
CA ASP A 134 -7.13 7.55 5.56
C ASP A 134 -8.60 7.41 6.02
N PHE A 135 -8.99 6.29 6.63
CA PHE A 135 -10.41 6.03 6.93
C PHE A 135 -10.80 6.53 8.32
N GLU A 136 -11.85 7.36 8.42
CA GLU A 136 -12.56 7.51 9.68
C GLU A 136 -13.57 6.36 9.86
N ALA A 137 -13.62 5.84 11.08
CA ALA A 137 -14.44 4.70 11.45
C ALA A 137 -15.15 4.92 12.80
N THR A 138 -16.23 4.19 13.06
CA THR A 138 -16.89 4.19 14.37
C THR A 138 -15.91 3.78 15.47
N CYS A 139 -16.06 4.36 16.67
CA CYS A 139 -15.25 4.04 17.84
C CYS A 139 -16.00 4.38 19.14
N GLU A 140 -15.64 3.71 20.23
CA GLU A 140 -16.10 4.01 21.59
C GLU A 140 -14.96 4.56 22.47
N GLU A 141 -15.33 5.28 23.52
CA GLU A 141 -14.38 5.79 24.52
C GLU A 141 -13.59 4.64 25.17
N GLY A 142 -12.29 4.86 25.40
CA GLY A 142 -11.36 3.81 25.84
C GLY A 142 -10.92 2.82 24.75
N ASN A 143 -11.53 2.83 23.55
CA ASN A 143 -11.23 1.93 22.43
C ASN A 143 -11.24 0.44 22.86
N PRO A 144 -12.41 -0.13 23.25
CA PRO A 144 -12.49 -1.53 23.65
C PRO A 144 -12.06 -2.49 22.52
N PRO A 145 -11.34 -3.59 22.83
CA PRO A 145 -10.67 -4.42 21.83
C PRO A 145 -11.63 -5.18 20.90
N GLU A 146 -12.80 -5.57 21.42
CA GLU A 146 -13.84 -6.31 20.70
C GLU A 146 -14.78 -5.39 19.88
N PHE A 147 -14.52 -4.07 19.83
CA PHE A 147 -15.38 -3.13 19.13
C PHE A 147 -15.38 -3.36 17.61
N VAL A 148 -16.57 -3.51 17.04
CA VAL A 148 -16.78 -3.74 15.60
C VAL A 148 -16.81 -2.40 14.86
N HIS A 149 -15.64 -1.96 14.40
CA HIS A 149 -15.50 -0.73 13.62
C HIS A 149 -16.18 -0.83 12.24
N GLU A 150 -16.94 0.21 11.90
CA GLU A 150 -17.49 0.46 10.56
C GLU A 150 -16.91 1.75 9.97
N ILE A 151 -16.61 1.76 8.67
CA ILE A 151 -16.08 2.93 7.96
C ILE A 151 -17.21 3.95 7.74
N ILE A 152 -17.00 5.19 8.21
CA ILE A 152 -17.95 6.30 8.11
C ILE A 152 -17.47 7.42 7.18
N GLU A 153 -16.15 7.57 6.96
CA GLU A 153 -15.58 8.45 5.93
C GLU A 153 -14.63 7.65 5.03
N PHE A 154 -14.72 7.85 3.72
CA PHE A 154 -13.84 7.23 2.73
C PHE A 154 -13.31 8.32 1.78
N PRO A 155 -12.39 9.17 2.27
CA PRO A 155 -11.73 10.18 1.44
C PRO A 155 -10.80 9.51 0.43
N VAL A 156 -10.58 10.17 -0.70
CA VAL A 156 -9.52 9.79 -1.64
C VAL A 156 -8.82 11.04 -2.14
N VAL A 157 -7.51 11.09 -1.92
CA VAL A 157 -6.63 12.19 -2.34
C VAL A 157 -5.58 11.63 -3.30
N LEU A 158 -5.48 12.18 -4.50
CA LEU A 158 -4.67 11.65 -5.59
C LEU A 158 -3.53 12.63 -5.92
N LEU A 159 -2.33 12.26 -5.53
CA LEU A 159 -1.10 13.01 -5.76
C LEU A 159 -0.49 12.60 -7.11
N ASN A 160 -0.32 13.55 -8.02
CA ASN A 160 0.51 13.40 -9.22
C ASN A 160 1.99 13.48 -8.81
N THR A 161 2.79 12.46 -9.11
CA THR A 161 4.21 12.43 -8.68
C THR A 161 5.13 13.29 -9.54
N HIS A 162 4.73 13.60 -10.77
CA HIS A 162 5.48 14.39 -11.73
C HIS A 162 5.32 15.89 -11.48
N THR A 163 4.08 16.35 -11.23
CA THR A 163 3.79 17.77 -10.93
C THR A 163 3.79 18.09 -9.43
N LEU A 164 3.64 17.08 -8.58
CA LEU A 164 3.43 17.19 -7.13
C LEU A 164 2.12 17.90 -6.71
N GLU A 165 1.16 17.97 -7.63
CA GLU A 165 -0.18 18.52 -7.42
C GLU A 165 -1.18 17.46 -6.92
N ILE A 166 -2.29 17.92 -6.33
CA ILE A 166 -3.25 17.09 -5.60
C ILE A 166 -4.66 17.25 -6.18
N ASP A 167 -5.22 16.16 -6.71
CA ASP A 167 -6.65 15.95 -6.94
C ASP A 167 -7.33 15.36 -5.69
N GLN A 168 -8.64 15.51 -5.53
CA GLN A 168 -9.38 14.91 -4.41
C GLN A 168 -10.82 14.49 -4.78
N VAL A 169 -11.38 13.56 -4.00
CA VAL A 169 -12.81 13.21 -3.97
C VAL A 169 -13.32 13.27 -2.54
N ASP A 170 -14.43 14.00 -2.37
CA ASP A 170 -15.26 14.06 -1.17
C ASP A 170 -16.66 13.53 -1.51
N ARG A 171 -17.13 12.50 -0.78
CA ARG A 171 -18.48 11.89 -0.93
C ARG A 171 -18.94 11.18 0.35
N ALA A 172 -20.11 11.57 0.84
CA ALA A 172 -20.87 10.80 1.83
C ALA A 172 -21.95 9.94 1.14
N ASP A 173 -21.79 8.61 1.17
CA ASP A 173 -22.80 7.60 0.83
C ASP A 173 -22.58 6.34 1.70
N THR A 174 -23.37 5.27 1.53
CA THR A 174 -23.08 3.98 2.20
C THR A 174 -21.84 3.30 1.61
N PHE A 175 -21.05 2.58 2.42
CA PHE A 175 -19.74 2.04 2.01
C PHE A 175 -19.72 1.29 0.65
N PRO A 176 -20.65 0.38 0.30
CA PRO A 176 -20.62 -0.27 -1.02
C PRO A 176 -20.86 0.69 -2.19
N GLN A 177 -21.65 1.75 -1.96
CA GLN A 177 -21.90 2.81 -2.95
C GLN A 177 -20.69 3.75 -3.07
N VAL A 178 -20.06 4.13 -1.95
CA VAL A 178 -18.82 4.92 -1.97
C VAL A 178 -17.69 4.14 -2.63
N LEU A 179 -17.47 2.87 -2.27
CA LEU A 179 -16.45 2.02 -2.88
C LEU A 179 -16.64 1.92 -4.41
N LYS A 180 -17.89 1.77 -4.89
CA LYS A 180 -18.16 1.83 -6.33
C LYS A 180 -17.84 3.20 -6.93
N LYS A 181 -18.27 4.30 -6.30
CA LYS A 181 -18.03 5.69 -6.74
C LYS A 181 -16.53 6.02 -6.80
N VAL A 182 -15.75 5.56 -5.81
CA VAL A 182 -14.28 5.66 -5.75
C VAL A 182 -13.65 4.86 -6.90
N ILE A 183 -14.02 3.59 -7.06
CA ILE A 183 -13.47 2.73 -8.12
C ILE A 183 -13.77 3.29 -9.52
N ASP A 184 -14.97 3.81 -9.75
CA ASP A 184 -15.35 4.40 -11.04
C ASP A 184 -14.62 5.74 -11.30
N TRP A 185 -14.31 6.52 -10.25
CA TRP A 185 -13.45 7.70 -10.38
C TRP A 185 -11.98 7.34 -10.65
N MET A 186 -11.44 6.31 -9.98
CA MET A 186 -10.08 5.83 -10.24
C MET A 186 -9.92 5.28 -11.67
N LYS A 187 -10.98 4.68 -12.25
CA LYS A 187 -11.03 4.30 -13.67
C LYS A 187 -11.10 5.52 -14.59
N LEU A 188 -11.85 6.56 -14.22
CA LEU A 188 -11.90 7.83 -14.97
C LEU A 188 -10.54 8.54 -15.00
N LYS A 189 -9.72 8.36 -13.95
CA LYS A 189 -8.31 8.78 -13.88
C LYS A 189 -7.33 7.76 -14.49
N GLU A 190 -7.83 6.73 -15.20
CA GLU A 190 -7.06 5.71 -15.92
C GLU A 190 -5.99 4.96 -15.09
N LEU A 191 -6.24 4.81 -13.77
CA LEU A 191 -5.29 4.24 -12.83
C LEU A 191 -5.16 2.72 -12.98
N GLY A 192 -3.92 2.25 -13.17
CA GLY A 192 -3.56 0.86 -13.38
C GLY A 192 -3.68 0.38 -14.82
N THR A 193 -4.34 1.14 -15.71
CA THR A 193 -4.46 0.83 -17.15
C THR A 193 -3.49 1.64 -17.99
N LYS A 194 -3.46 2.96 -17.81
CA LYS A 194 -2.57 3.90 -18.50
C LYS A 194 -1.50 4.44 -17.57
N TYR A 195 -1.89 4.79 -16.34
CA TYR A 195 -0.99 5.34 -15.33
C TYR A 195 -0.66 4.32 -14.25
N LYS A 196 0.62 4.21 -13.91
CA LYS A 196 1.12 3.35 -12.84
C LYS A 196 0.86 4.03 -11.49
N TYR A 197 0.19 3.34 -10.58
CA TYR A 197 -0.18 3.92 -9.30
C TYR A 197 0.09 3.01 -8.09
N SER A 198 0.02 3.60 -6.90
CA SER A 198 0.02 2.89 -5.61
C SER A 198 -0.96 3.51 -4.63
N ILE A 199 -1.37 2.77 -3.60
CA ILE A 199 -2.13 3.28 -2.46
C ILE A 199 -1.17 3.65 -1.32
N LEU A 200 -1.47 4.71 -0.58
CA LEU A 200 -0.70 5.19 0.58
C LEU A 200 -1.63 5.51 1.76
N THR A 201 -1.19 5.22 2.99
CA THR A 201 -1.99 5.31 4.24
C THR A 201 -1.12 5.74 5.44
N ASP A 202 -1.67 6.39 6.48
CA ASP A 202 -0.91 6.75 7.70
C ASP A 202 -0.76 5.58 8.69
N GLY A 203 -0.30 4.43 8.16
CA GLY A 203 -0.10 3.22 8.92
C GLY A 203 -0.54 1.99 8.14
N SER A 204 -1.00 0.98 8.88
CA SER A 204 -1.48 -0.29 8.32
C SER A 204 -2.97 -0.52 8.56
N TRP A 205 -3.59 0.20 9.51
CA TRP A 205 -4.91 -0.12 10.04
C TRP A 205 -6.02 0.08 9.01
N ASP A 206 -5.88 1.05 8.12
CA ASP A 206 -6.80 1.33 7.02
C ASP A 206 -7.07 0.10 6.18
N MET A 207 -6.00 -0.51 5.68
CA MET A 207 -6.07 -1.65 4.76
C MET A 207 -6.13 -2.99 5.51
N SER A 208 -5.50 -3.13 6.69
CA SER A 208 -5.44 -4.39 7.43
C SER A 208 -6.56 -4.58 8.45
N LYS A 209 -7.11 -3.50 9.02
CA LYS A 209 -8.19 -3.51 10.02
C LYS A 209 -9.50 -3.00 9.42
N PHE A 210 -9.63 -1.70 9.14
CA PHE A 210 -10.91 -1.08 8.79
C PHE A 210 -11.51 -1.62 7.49
N LEU A 211 -10.80 -1.54 6.36
CA LEU A 211 -11.26 -2.09 5.08
C LEU A 211 -11.48 -3.60 5.14
N ASN A 212 -10.70 -4.31 5.95
CA ASN A 212 -10.81 -5.76 6.13
C ASN A 212 -12.09 -6.16 6.89
N ILE A 213 -12.41 -5.45 7.98
CA ILE A 213 -13.66 -5.63 8.74
C ILE A 213 -14.86 -5.18 7.89
N GLN A 214 -14.80 -4.00 7.28
CA GLN A 214 -15.90 -3.48 6.47
C GLN A 214 -16.24 -4.38 5.28
N CYS A 215 -15.24 -4.98 4.62
CA CYS A 215 -15.47 -5.99 3.59
C CYS A 215 -16.15 -7.26 4.13
N GLN A 216 -15.92 -7.64 5.38
CA GLN A 216 -16.60 -8.80 5.99
C GLN A 216 -18.05 -8.48 6.33
N LEU A 217 -18.30 -7.34 7.01
CA LEU A 217 -19.64 -6.86 7.34
C LEU A 217 -20.50 -6.66 6.08
N SER A 218 -19.94 -6.00 5.06
CA SER A 218 -20.60 -5.77 3.76
C SER A 218 -20.72 -7.03 2.89
N ARG A 219 -20.26 -8.20 3.38
CA ARG A 219 -20.18 -9.49 2.65
C ARG A 219 -19.44 -9.40 1.31
N LEU A 220 -18.43 -8.53 1.19
CA LEU A 220 -17.61 -8.35 -0.01
C LEU A 220 -16.29 -9.14 0.05
N LYS A 221 -15.80 -9.60 -1.10
CA LYS A 221 -14.41 -10.07 -1.21
C LYS A 221 -13.45 -8.88 -1.02
N TYR A 222 -12.31 -9.10 -0.38
CA TYR A 222 -11.34 -8.02 -0.20
C TYR A 222 -10.77 -7.57 -1.58
N PRO A 223 -10.85 -6.27 -1.94
CA PRO A 223 -10.51 -5.79 -3.27
C PRO A 223 -9.03 -6.06 -3.64
N PRO A 224 -8.72 -6.68 -4.78
CA PRO A 224 -7.34 -7.05 -5.14
C PRO A 224 -6.37 -5.86 -5.18
N PHE A 225 -6.82 -4.69 -5.61
CA PHE A 225 -6.00 -3.48 -5.72
C PHE A 225 -5.57 -2.90 -4.36
N ALA A 226 -6.32 -3.14 -3.28
CA ALA A 226 -5.97 -2.68 -1.94
C ALA A 226 -4.97 -3.61 -1.21
N LYS A 227 -4.58 -4.76 -1.80
CA LYS A 227 -3.78 -5.78 -1.10
C LYS A 227 -2.31 -5.42 -0.89
N LYS A 228 -1.82 -4.34 -1.48
CA LYS A 228 -0.44 -3.80 -1.38
C LYS A 228 -0.52 -2.29 -1.22
N TRP A 229 0.23 -1.70 -0.30
CA TRP A 229 0.25 -0.25 -0.07
C TRP A 229 1.58 0.27 0.46
N ILE A 230 1.68 1.61 0.48
CA ILE A 230 2.76 2.39 1.08
C ILE A 230 2.28 2.86 2.46
N ASN A 231 2.73 2.21 3.52
CA ASN A 231 2.60 2.76 4.88
C ASN A 231 3.59 3.93 5.00
N ILE A 232 3.11 5.18 5.07
CA ILE A 232 3.99 6.36 5.05
C ILE A 232 4.79 6.49 6.35
N ARG A 233 4.22 6.13 7.52
CA ARG A 233 4.93 6.10 8.82
C ARG A 233 6.22 5.28 8.74
N LYS A 234 6.12 4.10 8.10
CA LYS A 234 7.25 3.18 7.86
C LYS A 234 8.28 3.78 6.89
N SER A 235 7.84 4.42 5.80
CA SER A 235 8.72 5.12 4.87
C SER A 235 9.45 6.30 5.55
N TYR A 236 8.73 7.12 6.31
CA TYR A 236 9.22 8.31 7.01
C TYR A 236 10.30 7.94 8.04
N GLY A 237 10.00 6.97 8.92
CA GLY A 237 10.96 6.45 9.90
C GLY A 237 12.23 5.89 9.24
N ASN A 238 12.08 5.10 8.17
CA ASN A 238 13.20 4.53 7.43
C ASN A 238 14.04 5.59 6.68
N PHE A 239 13.43 6.67 6.21
CA PHE A 239 14.09 7.70 5.40
C PHE A 239 14.80 8.76 6.25
N TYR A 240 14.11 9.34 7.23
CA TYR A 240 14.64 10.37 8.14
C TYR A 240 15.33 9.80 9.39
N LYS A 241 15.33 8.47 9.57
CA LYS A 241 15.96 7.74 10.68
C LYS A 241 15.40 8.07 12.06
N VAL A 242 14.08 8.12 12.16
CA VAL A 242 13.34 8.32 13.42
C VAL A 242 12.61 7.04 13.87
N PRO A 243 12.45 6.80 15.18
CA PRO A 243 11.70 5.64 15.69
C PRO A 243 10.19 5.78 15.47
N ARG A 244 9.45 4.67 15.48
CA ARG A 244 7.98 4.62 15.26
C ARG A 244 7.17 5.56 16.18
N SER A 245 7.64 5.82 17.40
CA SER A 245 7.03 6.79 18.32
C SER A 245 7.00 8.23 17.77
N GLN A 246 7.89 8.57 16.83
CA GLN A 246 7.98 9.86 16.16
C GLN A 246 7.32 9.88 14.77
N THR A 247 6.48 8.89 14.46
CA THR A 247 5.79 8.73 13.17
C THR A 247 4.27 8.88 13.27
N LYS A 248 3.77 9.69 14.22
CA LYS A 248 2.37 10.15 14.20
C LYS A 248 2.24 11.33 13.23
N LEU A 249 1.12 11.49 12.52
CA LEU A 249 0.87 12.55 11.54
C LEU A 249 1.37 13.94 11.99
N THR A 250 0.88 14.42 13.14
CA THR A 250 1.27 15.72 13.71
C THR A 250 2.78 15.85 13.98
N ILE A 251 3.42 14.79 14.48
CA ILE A 251 4.88 14.77 14.76
C ILE A 251 5.70 14.73 13.46
N MET A 252 5.17 14.12 12.40
CA MET A 252 5.81 14.14 11.08
C MET A 252 5.73 15.54 10.44
N LEU A 253 4.58 16.21 10.53
CA LEU A 253 4.41 17.61 10.12
C LEU A 253 5.38 18.55 10.89
N GLU A 254 5.34 18.49 12.23
CA GLU A 254 6.21 19.27 13.14
C GLU A 254 7.70 19.10 12.79
N LYS A 255 8.16 17.86 12.59
CA LYS A 255 9.58 17.57 12.29
C LYS A 255 10.02 18.00 10.89
N LEU A 256 9.09 18.13 9.95
CA LEU A 256 9.32 18.76 8.65
C LEU A 256 9.22 20.29 8.72
N GLY A 257 8.71 20.85 9.82
CA GLY A 257 8.45 22.27 10.01
C GLY A 257 7.24 22.75 9.20
N MET A 258 6.18 21.95 9.20
CA MET A 258 4.90 22.24 8.58
C MET A 258 3.81 22.14 9.64
N ASP A 259 2.84 23.05 9.60
CA ASP A 259 1.69 23.00 10.49
C ASP A 259 0.59 22.09 9.92
N TYR A 260 -0.43 21.78 10.72
CA TYR A 260 -1.59 21.00 10.29
C TYR A 260 -2.62 21.92 9.62
N ASP A 261 -3.01 21.60 8.39
CA ASP A 261 -4.01 22.37 7.63
C ASP A 261 -5.38 21.66 7.71
N GLY A 262 -6.42 22.33 8.24
CA GLY A 262 -7.78 21.78 8.33
C GLY A 262 -8.18 21.30 9.73
N ARG A 263 -9.16 20.40 9.81
CA ARG A 263 -9.68 19.84 11.07
C ARG A 263 -9.13 18.42 11.32
N PRO A 264 -8.35 18.18 12.40
CA PRO A 264 -7.94 16.83 12.79
C PRO A 264 -9.13 15.89 13.01
N HIS A 265 -8.95 14.62 12.66
CA HIS A 265 -10.01 13.59 12.68
C HIS A 265 -11.14 13.89 11.70
N CYS A 266 -10.75 14.31 10.51
CA CYS A 266 -11.55 14.42 9.29
C CYS A 266 -10.69 13.81 8.19
N GLY A 267 -11.08 12.64 7.70
CA GLY A 267 -10.21 11.79 6.88
C GLY A 267 -9.70 12.51 5.63
N LEU A 268 -10.50 13.40 5.05
CA LEU A 268 -10.12 14.22 3.90
C LEU A 268 -9.02 15.25 4.24
N ASP A 269 -9.07 15.88 5.41
CA ASP A 269 -8.02 16.82 5.85
C ASP A 269 -6.77 16.07 6.31
N ASP A 270 -6.92 14.96 7.02
CA ASP A 270 -5.80 14.09 7.37
C ASP A 270 -5.13 13.53 6.09
N SER A 271 -5.89 13.11 5.08
CA SER A 271 -5.41 12.69 3.76
C SER A 271 -4.64 13.81 3.01
N LYS A 272 -5.09 15.07 3.06
CA LYS A 272 -4.33 16.22 2.52
C LYS A 272 -3.02 16.42 3.27
N ASN A 273 -3.01 16.28 4.59
CA ASN A 273 -1.80 16.42 5.41
C ASN A 273 -0.80 15.28 5.15
N ILE A 274 -1.29 14.07 4.95
CA ILE A 274 -0.49 12.91 4.50
C ILE A 274 0.08 13.16 3.10
N ALA A 275 -0.69 13.73 2.18
CA ALA A 275 -0.21 14.12 0.85
C ALA A 275 0.87 15.23 0.91
N ARG A 276 0.73 16.24 1.80
CA ARG A 276 1.77 17.26 2.07
C ARG A 276 3.08 16.62 2.54
N ILE A 277 3.02 15.59 3.39
CA ILE A 277 4.21 14.81 3.80
C ILE A 277 4.77 14.01 2.61
N ALA A 278 3.93 13.34 1.82
CA ALA A 278 4.37 12.58 0.66
C ALA A 278 5.10 13.45 -0.38
N VAL A 279 4.54 14.62 -0.71
CA VAL A 279 5.17 15.66 -1.55
C VAL A 279 6.53 16.06 -0.98
N ARG A 280 6.61 16.38 0.33
CA ARG A 280 7.89 16.76 0.97
C ARG A 280 8.92 15.63 0.90
N MET A 281 8.50 14.38 1.11
CA MET A 281 9.38 13.22 1.03
C MET A 281 9.91 13.01 -0.39
N LEU A 282 9.07 13.14 -1.42
CA LEU A 282 9.48 13.08 -2.83
C LEU A 282 10.49 14.19 -3.17
N GLN A 283 10.22 15.43 -2.76
CA GLN A 283 11.14 16.58 -2.92
C GLN A 283 12.49 16.37 -2.23
N ASP A 284 12.49 15.80 -1.02
CA ASP A 284 13.71 15.45 -0.28
C ASP A 284 14.46 14.26 -0.91
N GLY A 285 13.94 13.65 -1.98
CA GLY A 285 14.54 12.51 -2.68
C GLY A 285 14.27 11.16 -2.01
N CYS A 286 13.09 11.00 -1.38
CA CYS A 286 12.56 9.71 -0.99
C CYS A 286 11.76 9.12 -2.15
N GLU A 287 12.15 7.93 -2.59
CA GLU A 287 11.34 7.14 -3.49
C GLU A 287 10.36 6.30 -2.65
N LEU A 288 9.12 6.79 -2.50
CA LEU A 288 8.07 6.09 -1.74
C LEU A 288 7.65 4.84 -2.52
N ARG A 289 7.83 3.65 -1.93
CA ARG A 289 7.51 2.35 -2.56
C ARG A 289 6.68 1.47 -1.65
N ILE A 290 5.89 0.57 -2.26
CA ILE A 290 5.06 -0.42 -1.56
C ILE A 290 5.90 -1.16 -0.52
N ASN A 291 5.45 -1.14 0.73
CA ASN A 291 6.22 -1.65 1.87
C ASN A 291 5.40 -2.55 2.81
N GLU A 292 4.08 -2.66 2.59
CA GLU A 292 3.14 -3.52 3.30
C GLU A 292 2.13 -4.18 2.33
N LYS A 293 1.63 -5.34 2.73
CA LYS A 293 0.62 -6.13 2.00
C LYS A 293 -0.26 -6.92 2.97
N ILE A 294 -1.43 -7.34 2.51
CA ILE A 294 -2.23 -8.39 3.17
C ILE A 294 -2.15 -9.70 2.39
N HIS A 295 -1.89 -10.81 3.07
CA HIS A 295 -1.83 -12.15 2.49
C HIS A 295 -2.37 -13.17 3.49
N ALA A 296 -3.24 -14.10 3.04
CA ALA A 296 -3.96 -15.03 3.92
C ALA A 296 -4.65 -14.36 5.14
N GLY A 297 -5.10 -13.11 5.00
CA GLY A 297 -5.68 -12.30 6.07
C GLY A 297 -4.66 -11.63 7.02
N GLN A 298 -3.38 -11.99 6.93
CA GLN A 298 -2.32 -11.44 7.77
C GLN A 298 -1.61 -10.24 7.12
N LEU A 299 -1.20 -9.27 7.94
CA LEU A 299 -0.35 -8.16 7.54
C LEU A 299 1.11 -8.62 7.39
N MET A 300 1.72 -8.36 6.24
CA MET A 300 3.13 -8.66 5.97
C MET A 300 3.87 -7.44 5.43
N SER A 301 5.19 -7.40 5.65
CA SER A 301 6.06 -6.46 4.93
C SER A 301 6.27 -6.88 3.47
N VAL A 302 6.55 -5.91 2.61
CA VAL A 302 7.10 -6.11 1.27
C VAL A 302 8.59 -5.74 1.30
N SER A 303 9.45 -6.53 0.64
CA SER A 303 10.88 -6.27 0.63
C SER A 303 11.21 -5.05 -0.22
N SER A 304 12.08 -4.18 0.31
CA SER A 304 12.62 -3.03 -0.45
C SER A 304 13.57 -3.44 -1.57
N SER A 305 14.02 -4.69 -1.65
CA SER A 305 14.85 -5.20 -2.74
C SER A 305 14.08 -5.58 -4.01
N LEU A 306 12.74 -5.63 -3.95
CA LEU A 306 11.91 -5.97 -5.10
C LEU A 306 11.78 -4.77 -6.08
N PRO A 307 11.57 -5.02 -7.38
CA PRO A 307 11.22 -3.98 -8.34
C PRO A 307 9.95 -3.22 -7.96
N ILE A 308 9.82 -2.00 -8.47
CA ILE A 308 8.63 -1.15 -8.28
C ILE A 308 7.49 -1.73 -9.13
N GLU A 309 6.61 -2.52 -8.52
CA GLU A 309 5.38 -2.99 -9.15
C GLU A 309 4.26 -1.95 -8.99
N GLY A 310 3.43 -1.78 -10.02
CA GLY A 310 2.20 -0.98 -9.94
C GLY A 310 1.05 -1.74 -9.30
N THR A 311 0.10 -1.03 -8.70
CA THR A 311 -1.19 -1.59 -8.27
C THR A 311 -2.05 -1.93 -9.51
N PRO A 312 -2.71 -3.11 -9.56
CA PRO A 312 -3.56 -3.48 -10.70
C PRO A 312 -4.82 -2.59 -10.80
N PRO A 313 -5.44 -2.49 -12.00
CA PRO A 313 -6.67 -1.70 -12.20
C PRO A 313 -7.75 -1.95 -11.14
N PRO A 314 -8.41 -0.90 -10.61
CA PRO A 314 -9.41 -1.05 -9.58
C PRO A 314 -10.70 -1.66 -10.14
N GLN A 315 -11.13 -2.76 -9.53
CA GLN A 315 -12.34 -3.50 -9.88
C GLN A 315 -13.24 -3.64 -8.65
N MET A 316 -14.55 -3.51 -8.85
CA MET A 316 -15.53 -3.70 -7.77
C MET A 316 -15.50 -5.16 -7.31
N PRO A 317 -15.23 -5.45 -6.02
CA PRO A 317 -15.22 -6.83 -5.56
C PRO A 317 -16.62 -7.44 -5.63
N HIS A 318 -16.70 -8.70 -6.05
CA HIS A 318 -17.92 -9.47 -5.91
C HIS A 318 -18.26 -9.72 -4.43
N PHE A 319 -19.55 -9.90 -4.14
CA PHE A 319 -19.98 -10.48 -2.87
C PHE A 319 -19.36 -11.86 -2.63
N ARG A 320 -19.21 -12.21 -1.36
CA ARG A 320 -19.00 -13.59 -0.91
C ARG A 320 -20.33 -14.33 -1.07
N LYS A 321 -20.25 -15.60 -1.46
CA LYS A 321 -21.38 -16.53 -1.31
C LYS A 321 -21.44 -16.98 0.14
#